data_AF-A0A7C3Y6P4-F1
#
_entry.id   AF-A0A7C3Y6P4-F1
#
_cell.length_a   1.000
_cell.length_b   1.000
_cell.length_c   1.000
_cell.angle_alpha   90.00
_cell.angle_beta   90.00
_cell.angle_gamma   90.00
#
_symmetry.space_group_name_H-M   'P 1'
#
loop_
_entity.id
_entity.type
_entity.pdbx_description
1 polymer ?
#
loop_
_entity_poly.entity_id
_entity_poly.type
_entity_poly.pdbx_seq_one_letter_code
_entity_poly.pdbx_strand_id
1 'polypeptide(L)' 'VRIYPVRLNGELCHAIFPERRHYNADVIEVISKDNLRRKLNLKDGDIVTVDLLSWD' A
#
# COMPACT_ATOMS: atom_id res chain seq x y z
N VAL A 1 6.38 4.26 13.67
CA VAL A 1 5.89 3.84 12.32
C VAL A 1 6.27 4.89 11.30
N ARG A 2 6.74 4.51 10.10
CA ARG A 2 6.91 5.44 8.97
C ARG A 2 5.72 5.32 8.03
N ILE A 3 5.25 6.45 7.51
CA ILE A 3 4.07 6.52 6.65
C ILE A 3 4.45 7.34 5.42
N TYR A 4 4.14 6.81 4.24
CA TYR A 4 4.40 7.50 2.98
C TYR A 4 3.13 7.60 2.14
N PRO A 5 2.84 8.77 1.56
CA PRO A 5 1.73 8.92 0.63
C PRO A 5 2.04 8.19 -0.68
N VAL A 6 1.11 7.33 -1.12
CA VAL A 6 1.28 6.53 -2.34
C VAL A 6 -0.02 6.50 -3.16
N ARG A 7 0.07 6.02 -4.41
CA ARG A 7 -1.08 5.59 -5.19
C ARG A 7 -1.00 4.10 -5.49
N LEU A 8 -2.09 3.37 -5.26
CA LEU A 8 -2.21 1.96 -5.68
C LEU A 8 -3.15 1.91 -6.89
N ASN A 9 -2.60 1.56 -8.06
CA ASN A 9 -3.33 1.61 -9.34
C ASN A 9 -4.08 2.96 -9.54
N GLY A 10 -3.45 4.07 -9.16
CA GLY A 10 -4.03 5.43 -9.24
C GLY A 10 -4.86 5.86 -8.02
N GLU A 11 -5.25 4.96 -7.11
CA GLU A 11 -6.03 5.29 -5.91
C GLU A 11 -5.14 5.83 -4.79
N LEU A 12 -5.50 6.99 -4.23
CA LEU A 12 -4.75 7.62 -3.15
C LEU A 12 -4.85 6.80 -1.86
N CYS A 13 -3.70 6.47 -1.29
CA CYS A 13 -3.57 5.67 -0.07
C CYS A 13 -2.22 5.97 0.63
N HIS A 14 -1.89 5.20 1.67
CA HIS A 14 -0.63 5.32 2.37
C HIS A 14 0.04 3.97 2.55
N ALA A 15 1.34 3.90 2.29
CA ALA A 15 2.17 2.77 2.69
C ALA A 15 2.62 2.97 4.15
N ILE A 16 2.47 1.93 4.97
CA ILE A 16 2.87 1.94 6.38
C ILE A 16 4.01 0.96 6.61
N PHE A 17 4.97 1.40 7.41
CA PHE A 17 6.14 0.62 7.78
C PHE A 17 6.29 0.62 9.30
N PRO A 18 5.75 -0.40 9.99
CA PRO A 18 5.88 -0.51 11.44
C PRO A 18 7.33 -0.79 11.84
N GLU A 19 7.69 -0.39 13.06
CA GLU A 19 9.04 -0.58 13.63
C GLU A 19 9.35 -2.06 13.89
N ARG A 20 8.33 -2.86 14.21
CA ARG A 20 8.43 -4.32 14.28
C ARG A 20 7.53 -4.91 13.19
N ARG A 21 8.13 -5.61 12.22
CA ARG A 21 7.41 -6.27 11.13
C ARG A 21 7.31 -7.77 11.42
N HIS A 22 6.15 -8.35 11.13
CA HIS A 22 5.96 -9.81 11.13
C HIS A 22 6.36 -10.44 9.79
N TYR A 23 6.33 -9.65 8.71
CA TYR A 23 6.71 -10.06 7.37
C TYR A 23 8.11 -9.54 7.00
N ASN A 24 8.76 -10.22 6.05
CA ASN A 24 10.06 -9.83 5.50
C ASN A 24 9.99 -8.47 4.79
N ALA A 25 11.16 -7.88 4.50
CA ALA A 25 11.28 -6.54 3.89
C ALA A 25 10.57 -6.42 2.52
N ASP A 26 10.24 -7.54 1.88
CA ASP A 26 9.62 -7.62 0.55
C ASP A 26 8.09 -7.45 0.58
N VAL A 27 7.50 -7.35 1.77
CA VAL A 27 6.06 -7.08 1.95
C VAL A 27 5.86 -5.65 2.43
N ILE A 28 5.01 -4.92 1.71
CA ILE A 28 4.53 -3.60 2.11
C ILE A 28 3.10 -3.68 2.61
N GLU A 29 2.76 -2.88 3.62
CA GLU A 29 1.40 -2.73 4.11
C GLU A 29 0.82 -1.41 3.56
N VAL A 30 -0.40 -1.46 3.02
CA VAL A 30 -1.08 -0.29 2.43
C VAL A 30 -2.43 -0.10 3.12
N ILE A 31 -2.72 1.14 3.54
CA ILE A 31 -4.01 1.52 4.14
C ILE A 31 -4.71 2.57 3.27
N SER A 32 -6.03 2.47 3.19
CA SER A 32 -6.90 3.43 2.51
C SER A 32 -8.21 3.60 3.28
N LYS A 33 -8.87 4.73 3.07
CA LYS A 33 -10.23 4.97 3.56
C LYS A 33 -11.25 4.01 2.93
N ASP A 34 -10.95 3.51 1.73
CA ASP A 34 -11.81 2.66 0.94
C ASP A 34 -11.33 1.20 1.02
N ASN A 35 -12.26 0.24 0.90
CA ASN A 35 -11.89 -1.16 0.67
C ASN A 35 -11.35 -1.32 -0.76
N LEU A 36 -10.02 -1.24 -0.91
CA LEU A 36 -9.36 -1.29 -2.23
C LEU A 36 -9.61 -2.59 -2.98
N ARG A 37 -9.75 -3.73 -2.28
CA ARG A 37 -10.07 -5.01 -2.95
C ARG A 37 -11.42 -4.95 -3.67
N ARG A 38 -12.45 -4.42 -3.01
CA ARG A 38 -13.77 -4.23 -3.65
C ARG A 38 -13.73 -3.17 -4.73
N LYS A 39 -13.07 -2.04 -4.48
CA LYS A 39 -13.05 -0.89 -5.39
C LYS A 39 -12.31 -1.20 -6.70
N LEU A 40 -11.19 -1.90 -6.60
CA LEU A 40 -10.31 -2.25 -7.71
C LEU A 40 -10.49 -3.70 -8.18
N ASN A 41 -11.46 -4.42 -7.61
CA ASN A 41 -11.75 -5.83 -7.88
C ASN A 41 -10.51 -6.76 -7.77
N LEU A 42 -9.71 -6.57 -6.72
CA LEU A 42 -8.45 -7.29 -6.50
C LEU A 42 -8.66 -8.62 -5.76
N LYS A 43 -7.95 -9.65 -6.22
CA LYS A 43 -7.75 -10.95 -5.56
C LYS A 43 -6.27 -11.20 -5.29
N ASP A 44 -5.99 -12.23 -4.50
CA ASP A 44 -4.60 -12.63 -4.25
C ASP A 44 -3.93 -13.09 -5.55
N GLY A 45 -2.69 -12.64 -5.75
CA GLY A 45 -1.91 -12.88 -6.96
C GLY A 45 -2.10 -11.83 -8.06
N ASP A 46 -3.05 -10.90 -7.92
CA ASP A 46 -3.16 -9.78 -8.87
C ASP A 46 -1.94 -8.86 -8.76
N ILE A 47 -1.44 -8.42 -9.93
CA ILE A 47 -0.34 -7.46 -10.01
C ILE A 47 -0.91 -6.06 -9.83
N VAL A 48 -0.31 -5.30 -8.92
CA VAL A 48 -0.64 -3.90 -8.66
C VAL A 48 0.60 -3.02 -8.82
N THR A 49 0.39 -1.77 -9.22
CA THR A 49 1.43 -0.74 -9.25
C THR A 49 1.25 0.18 -8.05
N VAL A 50 2.37 0.47 -7.37
CA VAL A 50 2.39 1.40 -6.24
C VAL A 50 3.36 2.54 -6.55
N ASP A 51 2.81 3.74 -6.71
CA ASP A 51 3.58 4.95 -7.00
C ASP A 51 3.82 5.72 -5.70
N LEU A 52 5.08 6.01 -5.38
CA LEU A 52 5.42 6.90 -4.27
C LEU A 52 5.21 8.35 -4.68
N LEU A 53 4.45 9.11 -3.87
CA LEU A 53 4.13 10.51 -4.18
C LEU A 53 5.18 11.50 -3.65
N SER A 54 5.79 11.21 -2.50
CA SER A 54 6.88 12.01 -1.94
C SER A 54 7.80 11.16 -1.06
N TRP A 55 9.06 11.57 -1.00
CA TRP A 55 10.11 10.98 -0.17
C TRP A 55 10.85 12.14 0.51
N ASP A 56 10.30 12.63 1.61
CA ASP A 56 10.95 13.62 2.48
C ASP A 56 11.54 12.93 3.72
#